data_AF-X1LSA8-F1
#
_entry.id   AF-X1LSA8-F1
#
_cell.length_a   1.000
_cell.length_b   1.000
_cell.length_c   1.000
_cell.angle_alpha   90.00
_cell.angle_beta   90.00
_cell.angle_gamma   90.00
#
_symmetry.space_group_name_H-M   'P 1'
#
loop_
_entity.id
_entity.type
_entity.pdbx_description
1 polymer ?
#
loop_
_entity_poly.entity_id
_entity_poly.type
_entity_poly.pdbx_seq_one_letter_code
_entity_poly.pdbx_strand_id
1 'polypeptide(L)'
;IERVTLLAIQIAEASARLKKEDVRLAPEPAYRDKWQTPFLIDPFSVSAEEKLKLLFQIDSVLRKDPRIRSAVSHMTFMQEHQFHATTEGSRIEQVLLSSGTGYSVDAVEGGEVQTRSYPATHGGQTMGLGYELIESLRLLDNAERVREEALALLKAPECPSGKMDLIIADNQMALQIHESVGHPTELDRVLGYEESYAGSSFATTEKYRKFKYGSPLVNLVADATLPGGMATAGYDDDGVKAQRWHIVQEGIFKGYMTNREFCHAVGDER
;
A
#
# COMPACT_ATOMS: atom_id res chain seq x y z
N ILE A 1 12.73 7.92 26.10
CA ILE A 1 11.31 8.32 26.21
C ILE A 1 11.22 9.72 26.83
N GLU A 2 11.56 9.89 28.12
CA GLU A 2 11.47 11.18 28.83
C GLU A 2 12.00 12.40 28.05
N ARG A 3 13.26 12.35 27.57
CA ARG A 3 13.84 13.45 26.77
C ARG A 3 12.97 13.86 25.57
N VAL A 4 12.43 12.88 24.84
CA VAL A 4 11.61 13.13 23.64
C VAL A 4 10.23 13.66 24.05
N THR A 5 9.66 13.14 25.14
CA THR A 5 8.41 13.66 25.71
C THR A 5 8.53 15.12 26.12
N LEU A 6 9.60 15.50 26.83
CA LEU A 6 9.82 16.89 27.24
C LEU A 6 10.00 17.82 26.03
N LEU A 7 10.72 17.36 25.00
CA LEU A 7 10.87 18.12 23.76
C LEU A 7 9.52 18.31 23.05
N ALA A 8 8.69 17.27 22.98
CA ALA A 8 7.36 17.36 22.38
C ALA A 8 6.45 18.36 23.12
N ILE A 9 6.51 18.38 24.46
CA ILE A 9 5.78 19.37 25.29
C ILE A 9 6.28 20.78 24.98
N GLN A 10 7.59 21.00 24.93
CA GLN A 10 8.17 22.32 24.59
C GLN A 10 7.72 22.80 23.21
N ILE A 11 7.71 21.90 22.21
CA ILE A 11 7.22 22.22 20.87
C ILE A 11 5.72 22.56 20.91
N ALA A 12 4.91 21.78 21.62
CA ALA A 12 3.48 22.03 21.76
C ALA A 12 3.18 23.38 22.44
N GLU A 13 3.89 23.74 23.51
CA GLU A 13 3.77 25.02 24.20
C GLU A 13 4.16 26.21 23.30
N ALA A 14 5.20 26.06 22.49
CA ALA A 14 5.61 27.07 21.52
C ALA A 14 4.54 27.24 20.42
N SER A 15 4.10 26.13 19.83
CA SER A 15 3.07 26.11 18.77
C SER A 15 1.72 26.63 19.25
N ALA A 16 1.34 26.39 20.50
CA ALA A 16 0.09 26.87 21.09
C ALA A 16 -0.04 28.40 21.11
N ARG A 17 1.06 29.15 20.97
CA ARG A 17 1.05 30.63 20.88
C ARG A 17 0.62 31.13 19.51
N LEU A 18 0.71 30.29 18.48
CA LEU A 18 0.46 30.65 17.07
C LEU A 18 -0.66 29.82 16.43
N LYS A 19 -1.25 28.86 17.15
CA LYS A 19 -2.35 28.03 16.63
C LYS A 19 -3.57 28.91 16.29
N LYS A 20 -4.22 28.58 15.17
CA LYS A 20 -5.47 29.23 14.78
C LYS A 20 -6.66 28.68 15.56
N GLU A 21 -6.66 27.37 15.80
CA GLU A 21 -7.72 26.63 16.48
C GLU A 21 -7.12 25.60 17.44
N ASP A 22 -7.92 25.16 18.41
CA ASP A 22 -7.53 24.10 19.33
C ASP A 22 -7.63 22.74 18.65
N VAL A 23 -6.61 21.89 18.89
CA VAL A 23 -6.66 20.48 18.47
C VAL A 23 -7.81 19.78 19.21
N ARG A 24 -8.69 19.14 18.44
CA ARG A 24 -9.81 18.35 18.96
C ARG A 24 -9.71 16.93 18.42
N LEU A 25 -9.39 15.99 19.30
CA LEU A 25 -9.41 14.58 18.97
C LEU A 25 -10.81 14.00 19.12
N ALA A 26 -11.25 13.21 18.13
CA ALA A 26 -12.43 12.36 18.25
C ALA A 26 -12.26 11.41 19.45
N PRO A 27 -13.30 11.20 20.28
CA PRO A 27 -13.22 10.22 21.37
C PRO A 27 -12.97 8.81 20.83
N GLU A 28 -12.03 8.09 21.44
CA GLU A 28 -11.72 6.69 21.11
C GLU A 28 -11.73 5.85 22.41
N PRO A 29 -12.36 4.67 22.43
CA PRO A 29 -12.25 3.77 23.58
C PRO A 29 -10.81 3.42 23.92
N ALA A 30 -10.52 3.25 25.21
CA ALA A 30 -9.21 2.76 25.64
C ALA A 30 -9.11 1.24 25.45
N TYR A 31 -8.07 0.76 24.77
CA TYR A 31 -7.83 -0.67 24.56
C TYR A 31 -6.61 -1.17 25.32
N ARG A 32 -6.67 -2.41 25.81
CA ARG A 32 -5.51 -3.16 26.30
C ARG A 32 -5.46 -4.46 25.56
N ASP A 33 -4.69 -4.49 24.47
CA ASP A 33 -4.77 -5.59 23.51
C ASP A 33 -3.40 -5.93 22.91
N LYS A 34 -3.31 -7.14 22.36
CA LYS A 34 -2.19 -7.60 21.55
C LYS A 34 -2.70 -8.08 20.21
N TRP A 35 -2.08 -7.63 19.13
CA TRP A 35 -2.41 -8.06 17.79
C TRP A 35 -1.16 -8.50 17.02
N GLN A 36 -1.33 -9.44 16.10
CA GLN A 36 -0.26 -9.86 15.21
C GLN A 36 -0.83 -10.15 13.83
N THR A 37 -0.08 -9.77 12.78
CA THR A 37 -0.43 -10.14 11.41
C THR A 37 -0.55 -11.66 11.31
N PRO A 38 -1.71 -12.20 10.89
CA PRO A 38 -1.86 -13.64 10.71
C PRO A 38 -0.94 -14.14 9.59
N PHE A 39 -0.21 -15.22 9.85
CA PHE A 39 0.58 -15.92 8.85
C PHE A 39 0.53 -17.44 9.08
N LEU A 40 0.79 -18.22 8.04
CA LEU A 40 0.84 -19.68 8.09
C LEU A 40 2.26 -20.21 8.28
N ILE A 41 3.23 -19.62 7.58
CA ILE A 41 4.63 -20.03 7.60
C ILE A 41 5.47 -18.84 8.03
N ASP A 42 6.13 -18.94 9.18
CA ASP A 42 7.05 -17.88 9.63
C ASP A 42 8.19 -17.73 8.61
N PRO A 43 8.30 -16.60 7.89
CA PRO A 43 9.34 -16.42 6.91
C PRO A 43 10.74 -16.44 7.53
N PHE A 44 10.91 -16.14 8.81
CA PHE A 44 12.21 -16.17 9.49
C PHE A 44 12.64 -17.60 9.90
N SER A 45 11.71 -18.55 9.90
CA SER A 45 12.00 -19.97 10.12
C SER A 45 12.56 -20.67 8.88
N VAL A 46 12.27 -20.14 7.68
CA VAL A 46 12.75 -20.68 6.40
C VAL A 46 14.21 -20.28 6.17
N SER A 47 15.05 -21.27 5.86
CA SER A 47 16.49 -21.06 5.70
C SER A 47 16.83 -20.11 4.54
N ALA A 48 17.94 -19.38 4.67
CA ALA A 48 18.46 -18.55 3.59
C ALA A 48 18.84 -19.39 2.35
N GLU A 49 19.34 -20.61 2.56
CA GLU A 49 19.71 -21.53 1.49
C GLU A 49 18.51 -21.90 0.61
N GLU A 50 17.37 -22.23 1.23
CA GLU A 50 16.15 -22.57 0.51
C GLU A 50 15.61 -21.39 -0.30
N LYS A 51 15.59 -20.20 0.29
CA LYS A 51 15.20 -18.95 -0.38
C LYS A 51 16.10 -18.66 -1.58
N LEU A 52 17.41 -18.71 -1.38
CA LEU A 52 18.40 -18.45 -2.44
C LEU A 52 18.34 -19.50 -3.54
N LYS A 53 18.12 -20.77 -3.21
CA LYS A 53 17.96 -21.85 -4.19
C LYS A 53 16.83 -21.54 -5.16
N LEU A 54 15.67 -21.10 -4.68
CA LEU A 54 14.55 -20.71 -5.54
C LEU A 54 14.94 -19.52 -6.45
N LEU A 55 15.57 -18.48 -5.89
CA LEU A 55 15.99 -17.31 -6.67
C LEU A 55 17.01 -17.67 -7.77
N PHE A 56 17.97 -18.55 -7.48
CA PHE A 56 18.92 -19.03 -8.49
C PHE A 56 18.27 -19.89 -9.57
N GLN A 57 17.28 -20.72 -9.21
CA GLN A 57 16.52 -21.48 -10.20
C GLN A 57 15.76 -20.53 -11.14
N ILE A 58 15.11 -19.50 -10.59
CA ILE A 58 14.43 -18.46 -11.39
C ILE A 58 15.41 -17.76 -12.33
N ASP A 59 16.54 -17.27 -11.81
CA ASP A 59 17.58 -16.60 -12.61
C ASP A 59 18.07 -17.48 -13.77
N SER A 60 18.32 -18.77 -13.49
CA SER A 60 18.77 -19.72 -14.51
C SER A 60 17.76 -19.92 -15.65
N VAL A 61 16.46 -19.84 -15.37
CA VAL A 61 15.39 -19.95 -16.36
C VAL A 61 15.24 -18.65 -17.16
N LEU A 62 15.30 -17.51 -16.48
CA LEU A 62 15.18 -16.19 -17.10
C LEU A 62 16.33 -15.93 -18.08
N ARG A 63 17.58 -16.25 -17.69
CA ARG A 63 18.79 -15.98 -18.48
C ARG A 63 19.11 -17.02 -19.56
N LYS A 64 18.19 -17.95 -19.87
CA LYS A 64 18.42 -18.96 -20.93
C LYS A 64 18.63 -18.35 -22.31
N ASP A 65 18.04 -17.18 -22.60
CA ASP A 65 18.25 -16.45 -23.85
C ASP A 65 19.30 -15.34 -23.65
N PRO A 66 20.35 -15.26 -24.48
CA PRO A 66 21.43 -14.28 -24.33
C PRO A 66 20.99 -12.82 -24.53
N ARG A 67 19.78 -12.58 -25.05
CA ARG A 67 19.19 -11.24 -25.16
C ARG A 67 18.65 -10.74 -23.84
N ILE A 68 18.42 -11.60 -22.84
CA ILE A 68 18.17 -11.17 -21.46
C ILE A 68 19.50 -10.72 -20.84
N ARG A 69 19.71 -9.40 -20.77
CA ARG A 69 20.95 -8.81 -20.27
C ARG A 69 20.94 -8.65 -18.76
N SER A 70 19.78 -8.35 -18.20
CA SER A 70 19.59 -8.19 -16.75
C SER A 70 18.44 -9.08 -16.29
N ALA A 71 18.62 -9.69 -15.12
CA ALA A 71 17.58 -10.34 -14.35
C ALA A 71 17.85 -10.05 -12.88
N VAL A 72 16.84 -9.53 -12.19
CA VAL A 72 16.89 -9.19 -10.77
C VAL A 72 15.74 -9.92 -10.11
N SER A 73 16.04 -10.76 -9.12
CA SER A 73 15.05 -11.45 -8.30
C SER A 73 15.33 -11.18 -6.83
N HIS A 74 14.28 -11.10 -6.01
CA HIS A 74 14.43 -10.76 -4.61
C HIS A 74 13.31 -11.36 -3.74
N MET A 75 13.61 -11.43 -2.45
CA MET A 75 12.64 -11.67 -1.38
C MET A 75 12.93 -10.68 -0.25
N THR A 76 11.89 -10.09 0.32
CA THR A 76 11.94 -9.13 1.42
C THR A 76 11.02 -9.64 2.52
N PHE A 77 11.50 -9.64 3.76
CA PHE A 77 10.71 -10.02 4.92
C PHE A 77 10.88 -8.96 5.99
N MET A 78 9.79 -8.46 6.53
CA MET A 78 9.78 -7.43 7.56
C MET A 78 8.94 -7.90 8.73
N GLN A 79 9.45 -7.66 9.94
CA GLN A 79 8.69 -7.77 11.16
C GLN A 79 8.93 -6.50 11.98
N GLU A 80 7.84 -5.86 12.37
CA GLU A 80 7.85 -4.67 13.21
C GLU A 80 7.07 -4.95 14.48
N HIS A 81 7.65 -4.60 15.62
CA HIS A 81 7.00 -4.70 16.92
C HIS A 81 6.72 -3.29 17.43
N GLN A 82 5.43 -2.96 17.53
CA GLN A 82 4.93 -1.65 17.92
C GLN A 82 4.30 -1.69 19.31
N PHE A 83 4.54 -0.63 20.08
CA PHE A 83 3.88 -0.37 21.36
C PHE A 83 3.23 1.01 21.30
N HIS A 84 1.91 1.05 21.48
CA HIS A 84 1.14 2.28 21.51
C HIS A 84 0.51 2.47 22.90
N ALA A 85 0.63 3.66 23.47
CA ALA A 85 0.01 3.99 24.76
C ALA A 85 -0.48 5.44 24.82
N THR A 86 -1.66 5.64 25.38
CA THR A 86 -2.29 6.97 25.52
C THR A 86 -2.55 7.32 26.98
N THR A 87 -2.69 8.62 27.25
CA THR A 87 -3.15 9.15 28.55
C THR A 87 -4.61 8.77 28.84
N GLU A 88 -5.39 8.49 27.80
CA GLU A 88 -6.77 7.97 27.88
C GLU A 88 -6.82 6.51 28.37
N GLY A 89 -5.68 5.83 28.40
CA GLY A 89 -5.52 4.52 29.03
C GLY A 89 -5.25 3.35 28.08
N SER A 90 -5.11 3.61 26.77
CA SER A 90 -4.76 2.57 25.80
C SER A 90 -3.34 2.05 26.05
N ARG A 91 -3.16 0.75 25.84
CA ARG A 91 -1.90 0.00 25.84
C ARG A 91 -2.01 -1.13 24.82
N ILE A 92 -1.52 -0.90 23.62
CA ILE A 92 -1.66 -1.81 22.49
C ILE A 92 -0.27 -2.27 22.09
N GLU A 93 -0.10 -3.57 21.91
CA GLU A 93 1.11 -4.19 21.38
C GLU A 93 0.76 -4.82 20.03
N GLN A 94 1.48 -4.47 18.96
CA GLN A 94 1.23 -5.03 17.63
C GLN A 94 2.52 -5.60 17.04
N VAL A 95 2.44 -6.79 16.44
CA VAL A 95 3.51 -7.34 15.61
C VAL A 95 3.03 -7.36 14.16
N LEU A 96 3.52 -6.41 13.37
CA LEU A 96 3.25 -6.34 11.94
C LEU A 96 4.26 -7.22 11.20
N LEU A 97 3.79 -8.07 10.30
CA LEU A 97 4.64 -8.92 9.46
C LEU A 97 4.26 -8.75 8.00
N SER A 98 5.25 -8.61 7.14
CA SER A 98 5.05 -8.64 5.69
C SER A 98 6.13 -9.44 4.98
N SER A 99 5.71 -10.09 3.90
CA SER A 99 6.59 -10.78 2.97
C SER A 99 6.41 -10.16 1.60
N GLY A 100 7.50 -10.02 0.86
CA GLY A 100 7.53 -9.47 -0.48
C GLY A 100 8.46 -10.25 -1.38
N THR A 101 8.10 -10.39 -2.65
CA THR A 101 8.95 -11.05 -3.64
C THR A 101 8.56 -10.66 -5.07
N GLY A 102 9.53 -10.77 -5.96
CA GLY A 102 9.31 -10.67 -7.39
C GLY A 102 10.61 -10.73 -8.15
N TYR A 103 10.49 -10.61 -9.45
CA TYR A 103 11.63 -10.46 -10.33
C TYR A 103 11.30 -9.62 -11.56
N SER A 104 12.33 -9.01 -12.13
CA SER A 104 12.27 -8.28 -13.40
C SER A 104 13.43 -8.70 -14.30
N VAL A 105 13.19 -8.64 -15.61
CA VAL A 105 14.17 -8.91 -16.64
C VAL A 105 14.19 -7.81 -17.69
N ASP A 106 15.38 -7.51 -18.18
CA ASP A 106 15.60 -6.58 -19.29
C ASP A 106 16.13 -7.35 -20.49
N ALA A 107 15.35 -7.35 -21.56
CA ALA A 107 15.69 -7.89 -22.87
C ALA A 107 16.27 -6.78 -23.76
N VAL A 108 17.33 -7.09 -24.52
CA VAL A 108 18.02 -6.14 -25.39
C VAL A 108 18.33 -6.74 -26.76
N GLU A 109 17.88 -6.08 -27.83
CA GLU A 109 18.16 -6.45 -29.22
C GLU A 109 18.08 -5.20 -30.11
N GLY A 110 19.00 -5.03 -31.06
CA GLY A 110 18.90 -3.95 -32.05
C GLY A 110 18.96 -2.51 -31.52
N GLY A 111 19.40 -2.30 -30.28
CA GLY A 111 19.39 -0.98 -29.61
C GLY A 111 18.13 -0.71 -28.77
N GLU A 112 17.15 -1.62 -28.82
CA GLU A 112 15.94 -1.58 -27.99
C GLU A 112 16.16 -2.27 -26.64
N VAL A 113 15.52 -1.74 -25.60
CA VAL A 113 15.49 -2.33 -24.25
C VAL A 113 14.05 -2.48 -23.81
N GLN A 114 13.67 -3.68 -23.39
CA GLN A 114 12.30 -3.98 -22.95
C GLN A 114 12.31 -4.73 -21.63
N THR A 115 11.43 -4.32 -20.71
CA THR A 115 11.35 -4.88 -19.36
C THR A 115 10.06 -5.66 -19.15
N ARG A 116 10.17 -6.81 -18.49
CA ARG A 116 9.02 -7.51 -17.91
C ARG A 116 9.31 -7.93 -16.48
N SER A 117 8.25 -8.04 -15.68
CA SER A 117 8.33 -8.44 -14.29
C SER A 117 7.21 -9.37 -13.88
N TYR A 118 7.37 -10.00 -12.73
CA TYR A 118 6.37 -10.85 -12.11
C TYR A 118 6.51 -10.82 -10.58
N PRO A 119 5.39 -10.89 -9.83
CA PRO A 119 3.99 -10.96 -10.29
C PRO A 119 3.40 -9.63 -10.78
N ALA A 120 4.01 -8.50 -10.43
CA ALA A 120 3.54 -7.18 -10.82
C ALA A 120 4.69 -6.27 -11.25
N THR A 121 4.34 -5.19 -11.93
CA THR A 121 5.23 -4.03 -12.12
C THR A 121 5.46 -3.35 -10.76
N HIS A 122 6.60 -2.66 -10.59
CA HIS A 122 6.96 -1.93 -9.36
C HIS A 122 7.45 -2.81 -8.18
N GLY A 123 8.31 -3.79 -8.46
CA GLY A 123 9.00 -4.53 -7.40
C GLY A 123 8.31 -5.80 -6.91
N GLY A 124 7.34 -6.33 -7.67
CA GLY A 124 6.70 -7.61 -7.36
C GLY A 124 5.46 -7.46 -6.48
N GLN A 125 5.23 -8.42 -5.57
CA GLN A 125 4.09 -8.42 -4.66
C GLN A 125 4.57 -8.40 -3.22
N THR A 126 3.96 -7.55 -2.40
CA THR A 126 4.16 -7.49 -0.96
C THR A 126 2.82 -7.58 -0.26
N MET A 127 2.71 -8.46 0.75
CA MET A 127 1.46 -8.73 1.47
C MET A 127 1.73 -8.97 2.96
N GLY A 128 0.70 -8.75 3.78
CA GLY A 128 0.69 -9.11 5.21
C GLY A 128 0.52 -10.62 5.40
N LEU A 129 1.43 -11.41 4.82
CA LEU A 129 1.45 -12.86 4.83
C LEU A 129 2.87 -13.35 5.15
N GLY A 130 2.98 -14.60 5.60
CA GLY A 130 4.26 -15.28 5.80
C GLY A 130 4.87 -15.79 4.50
N TYR A 131 5.70 -16.84 4.63
CA TYR A 131 6.36 -17.46 3.48
C TYR A 131 5.38 -18.09 2.48
N GLU A 132 4.14 -18.37 2.89
CA GLU A 132 3.07 -18.88 2.02
C GLU A 132 2.79 -17.97 0.80
N LEU A 133 3.09 -16.67 0.88
CA LEU A 133 3.03 -15.78 -0.28
C LEU A 133 3.95 -16.27 -1.41
N ILE A 134 5.20 -16.63 -1.06
CA ILE A 134 6.23 -17.03 -2.02
C ILE A 134 5.78 -18.32 -2.73
N GLU A 135 5.25 -19.27 -1.97
CA GLU A 135 4.71 -20.53 -2.48
C GLU A 135 3.50 -20.29 -3.41
N SER A 136 2.58 -19.41 -3.02
CA SER A 136 1.35 -19.15 -3.79
C SER A 136 1.61 -18.53 -5.15
N LEU A 137 2.69 -17.74 -5.28
CA LEU A 137 3.00 -17.00 -6.50
C LEU A 137 3.60 -17.89 -7.59
N ARG A 138 4.05 -19.11 -7.27
CA ARG A 138 4.64 -20.05 -8.24
C ARG A 138 5.67 -19.35 -9.15
N LEU A 139 6.61 -18.65 -8.52
CA LEU A 139 7.57 -17.77 -9.20
C LEU A 139 8.35 -18.50 -10.30
N LEU A 140 8.83 -19.72 -10.02
CA LEU A 140 9.61 -20.51 -10.98
C LEU A 140 8.77 -20.91 -12.21
N ASP A 141 7.51 -21.32 -12.00
CA ASP A 141 6.60 -21.73 -13.07
C ASP A 141 6.31 -20.59 -14.07
N ASN A 142 6.43 -19.34 -13.62
CA ASN A 142 6.19 -18.16 -14.45
C ASN A 142 7.46 -17.61 -15.11
N ALA A 143 8.65 -18.07 -14.72
CA ALA A 143 9.92 -17.49 -15.17
C ALA A 143 10.09 -17.62 -16.69
N GLU A 144 9.76 -18.77 -17.27
CA GLU A 144 9.82 -18.97 -18.73
C GLU A 144 8.87 -18.04 -19.47
N ARG A 145 7.62 -17.93 -19.04
CA ARG A 145 6.64 -17.02 -19.65
C ARG A 145 7.13 -15.57 -19.63
N VAL A 146 7.67 -15.10 -18.52
CA VAL A 146 8.16 -13.72 -18.37
C VAL A 146 9.35 -13.44 -19.28
N ARG A 147 10.28 -14.41 -19.43
CA ARG A 147 11.37 -14.33 -20.41
C ARG A 147 10.81 -14.16 -21.83
N GLU A 148 9.90 -15.04 -22.23
CA GLU A 148 9.31 -15.00 -23.58
C GLU A 148 8.54 -13.71 -23.84
N GLU A 149 7.80 -13.20 -22.84
CA GLU A 149 7.09 -11.92 -22.95
C GLU A 149 8.06 -10.73 -23.12
N ALA A 150 9.19 -10.73 -22.40
CA ALA A 150 10.21 -9.68 -22.56
C ALA A 150 10.83 -9.70 -23.96
N LEU A 151 11.11 -10.90 -24.48
CA LEU A 151 11.64 -11.07 -25.84
C LEU A 151 10.61 -10.72 -26.92
N ALA A 152 9.33 -10.99 -26.67
CA ALA A 152 8.25 -10.61 -27.58
C ALA A 152 8.07 -9.08 -27.64
N LEU A 153 8.25 -8.37 -26.53
CA LEU A 153 8.17 -6.91 -26.50
C LEU A 153 9.21 -6.24 -27.39
N LEU A 154 10.39 -6.84 -27.60
CA LEU A 154 11.42 -6.30 -28.52
C LEU A 154 10.93 -6.18 -29.97
N LYS A 155 9.87 -6.92 -30.32
CA LYS A 155 9.27 -6.96 -31.66
C LYS A 155 7.88 -6.34 -31.69
N ALA A 156 7.37 -5.89 -30.54
CA ALA A 156 6.04 -5.31 -30.46
C ALA A 156 6.04 -3.94 -31.16
N PRO A 157 4.99 -3.61 -31.93
CA PRO A 157 4.84 -2.26 -32.43
C PRO A 157 4.65 -1.28 -31.26
N GLU A 158 5.00 -0.02 -31.49
CA GLU A 158 4.72 1.04 -30.52
C GLU A 158 3.23 1.07 -30.15
N CYS A 159 2.95 1.33 -28.87
CA CYS A 159 1.58 1.42 -28.39
C CYS A 159 0.88 2.62 -29.08
N PRO A 160 -0.28 2.42 -29.73
CA PRO A 160 -0.98 3.51 -30.40
C PRO A 160 -1.44 4.57 -29.40
N SER A 161 -1.41 5.84 -29.82
CA SER A 161 -1.91 6.96 -29.04
C SER A 161 -3.29 7.40 -29.52
N GLY A 162 -4.18 7.75 -28.59
CA GLY A 162 -5.52 8.26 -28.90
C GLY A 162 -6.56 7.88 -27.84
N LYS A 163 -7.83 8.22 -28.11
CA LYS A 163 -8.95 7.83 -27.27
C LYS A 163 -9.40 6.41 -27.66
N MET A 164 -9.33 5.48 -26.73
CA MET A 164 -9.76 4.10 -26.91
C MET A 164 -10.28 3.52 -25.58
N ASP A 165 -11.00 2.41 -25.67
CA ASP A 165 -11.37 1.63 -24.49
C ASP A 165 -10.15 0.88 -23.98
N LEU A 166 -9.98 0.84 -22.66
CA LEU A 166 -8.83 0.23 -22.00
C LEU A 166 -9.30 -0.87 -21.04
N ILE A 167 -8.71 -2.04 -21.16
CA ILE A 167 -8.83 -3.12 -20.18
C ILE A 167 -7.56 -3.09 -19.34
N ILE A 168 -7.70 -2.84 -18.05
CA ILE A 168 -6.58 -2.72 -17.10
C ILE A 168 -6.53 -4.00 -16.26
N ALA A 169 -5.34 -4.57 -16.12
CA ALA A 169 -5.10 -5.69 -15.21
C ALA A 169 -5.31 -5.27 -13.75
N ASP A 170 -5.59 -6.23 -12.89
CA ASP A 170 -5.86 -6.02 -11.46
C ASP A 170 -4.76 -5.23 -10.74
N ASN A 171 -3.50 -5.58 -10.94
CA ASN A 171 -2.34 -4.93 -10.31
C ASN A 171 -2.23 -3.44 -10.67
N GLN A 172 -2.44 -3.10 -11.94
CA GLN A 172 -2.40 -1.72 -12.41
C GLN A 172 -3.67 -0.97 -12.03
N MET A 173 -4.81 -1.66 -11.95
CA MET A 173 -6.05 -1.06 -11.45
C MET A 173 -5.92 -0.66 -9.98
N ALA A 174 -5.24 -1.46 -9.15
CA ALA A 174 -4.98 -1.10 -7.76
C ALA A 174 -4.19 0.21 -7.65
N LEU A 175 -3.15 0.41 -8.47
CA LEU A 175 -2.42 1.67 -8.55
C LEU A 175 -3.32 2.82 -9.03
N GLN A 176 -4.13 2.59 -10.07
CA GLN A 176 -5.05 3.63 -10.57
C GLN A 176 -6.03 4.07 -9.48
N ILE A 177 -6.55 3.14 -8.69
CA ILE A 177 -7.43 3.43 -7.55
C ILE A 177 -6.66 4.20 -6.47
N HIS A 178 -5.42 3.81 -6.15
CA HIS A 178 -4.58 4.51 -5.19
C HIS A 178 -4.39 5.99 -5.56
N GLU A 179 -3.98 6.26 -6.80
CA GLU A 179 -3.67 7.62 -7.25
C GLU A 179 -4.93 8.47 -7.49
N SER A 180 -5.96 7.87 -8.10
CA SER A 180 -7.15 8.63 -8.52
C SER A 180 -8.24 8.69 -7.47
N VAL A 181 -8.14 7.87 -6.42
CA VAL A 181 -9.17 7.77 -5.37
C VAL A 181 -8.56 7.80 -3.98
N GLY A 182 -7.53 7.00 -3.70
CA GLY A 182 -6.83 6.98 -2.42
C GLY A 182 -6.40 8.39 -2.01
N HIS A 183 -5.33 8.91 -2.62
CA HIS A 183 -4.81 10.23 -2.27
C HIS A 183 -5.84 11.37 -2.31
N PRO A 184 -6.70 11.48 -3.34
CA PRO A 184 -7.73 12.53 -3.36
C PRO A 184 -8.73 12.45 -2.20
N THR A 185 -8.87 11.30 -1.53
CA THR A 185 -9.82 11.14 -0.43
C THR A 185 -9.16 11.08 0.94
N GLU A 186 -7.88 11.41 1.05
CA GLU A 186 -7.20 11.72 2.31
C GLU A 186 -7.62 13.13 2.78
N LEU A 187 -8.25 13.22 3.95
CA LEU A 187 -8.95 14.45 4.38
C LEU A 187 -7.99 15.60 4.68
N ASP A 188 -6.83 15.32 5.26
CA ASP A 188 -5.78 16.31 5.50
C ASP A 188 -5.27 16.96 4.21
N ARG A 189 -5.09 16.17 3.13
CA ARG A 189 -4.82 16.71 1.79
C ARG A 189 -5.96 17.60 1.29
N VAL A 190 -7.21 17.17 1.48
CA VAL A 190 -8.40 17.93 1.08
C VAL A 190 -8.51 19.27 1.84
N LEU A 191 -8.07 19.29 3.10
CA LEU A 191 -8.02 20.48 3.96
C LEU A 191 -6.78 21.36 3.71
N GLY A 192 -5.87 20.95 2.82
CA GLY A 192 -4.70 21.72 2.41
C GLY A 192 -3.47 21.54 3.30
N TYR A 193 -3.48 20.62 4.26
CA TYR A 193 -2.31 20.35 5.11
C TYR A 193 -1.15 19.75 4.33
N GLU A 194 -1.45 19.01 3.25
CA GLU A 194 -0.46 18.43 2.36
C GLU A 194 -0.23 19.23 1.06
N GLU A 195 -0.88 20.39 0.87
CA GLU A 195 -0.89 21.07 -0.44
C GLU A 195 0.51 21.40 -0.95
N SER A 196 1.40 21.85 -0.05
CA SER A 196 2.80 22.19 -0.40
C SER A 196 3.69 20.97 -0.66
N TYR A 197 3.28 19.78 -0.21
CA TYR A 197 4.05 18.54 -0.37
C TYR A 197 3.53 17.70 -1.54
N ALA A 198 2.21 17.57 -1.64
CA ALA A 198 1.57 16.51 -2.40
C ALA A 198 0.33 17.00 -3.18
N GLY A 199 0.14 18.31 -3.29
CA GLY A 199 -0.90 18.97 -4.09
C GLY A 199 -2.27 19.00 -3.41
N SER A 200 -3.24 19.64 -4.08
CA SER A 200 -4.63 19.72 -3.61
C SER A 200 -5.50 18.58 -4.17
N SER A 201 -6.65 18.35 -3.54
CA SER A 201 -7.60 17.32 -3.97
C SER A 201 -8.76 17.88 -4.78
N PHE A 202 -9.20 17.14 -5.80
CA PHE A 202 -10.45 17.44 -6.50
C PHE A 202 -11.70 16.95 -5.74
N ALA A 203 -11.57 16.04 -4.78
CA ALA A 203 -12.67 15.48 -3.99
C ALA A 203 -12.94 16.36 -2.76
N THR A 204 -13.24 17.64 -3.01
CA THR A 204 -13.42 18.67 -1.98
C THR A 204 -14.61 18.41 -1.05
N THR A 205 -14.64 19.04 0.12
CA THR A 205 -15.69 18.82 1.13
C THR A 205 -17.10 19.16 0.63
N GLU A 206 -17.24 20.09 -0.32
CA GLU A 206 -18.55 20.43 -0.93
C GLU A 206 -19.11 19.28 -1.79
N LYS A 207 -18.22 18.44 -2.32
CA LYS A 207 -18.53 17.25 -3.11
C LYS A 207 -18.87 16.04 -2.25
N TYR A 208 -18.64 16.11 -0.94
CA TYR A 208 -18.86 15.00 -0.02
C TYR A 208 -20.31 14.50 -0.08
N ARG A 209 -20.48 13.18 -0.27
CA ARG A 209 -21.79 12.49 -0.38
C ARG A 209 -22.65 12.87 -1.58
N LYS A 210 -22.14 13.70 -2.49
CA LYS A 210 -22.90 14.25 -3.64
C LYS A 210 -22.22 13.97 -4.98
N PHE A 211 -20.89 13.87 -4.99
CA PHE A 211 -20.13 13.74 -6.22
C PHE A 211 -20.25 12.35 -6.83
N LYS A 212 -20.59 12.32 -8.12
CA LYS A 212 -20.60 11.11 -8.93
C LYS A 212 -19.16 10.79 -9.35
N TYR A 213 -18.53 9.92 -8.57
CA TYR A 213 -17.16 9.45 -8.79
C TYR A 213 -17.04 8.51 -9.99
N GLY A 214 -18.08 7.72 -10.26
CA GLY A 214 -18.05 6.69 -11.30
C GLY A 214 -19.43 6.24 -11.76
N SER A 215 -19.45 5.17 -12.54
CA SER A 215 -20.70 4.50 -12.90
C SER A 215 -21.31 3.82 -11.67
N PRO A 216 -22.61 3.46 -11.68
CA PRO A 216 -23.26 2.74 -10.58
C PRO A 216 -22.62 1.38 -10.22
N LEU A 217 -21.74 0.84 -11.08
CA LEU A 217 -21.02 -0.41 -10.83
C LEU A 217 -19.81 -0.21 -9.88
N VAL A 218 -19.32 1.03 -9.75
CA VAL A 218 -18.09 1.33 -9.01
C VAL A 218 -18.35 1.32 -7.50
N ASN A 219 -17.66 0.44 -6.79
CA ASN A 219 -17.62 0.39 -5.34
C ASN A 219 -16.17 0.30 -4.89
N LEU A 220 -15.73 1.28 -4.10
CA LEU A 220 -14.34 1.40 -3.62
C LEU A 220 -14.36 1.51 -2.11
N VAL A 221 -13.53 0.71 -1.45
CA VAL A 221 -13.56 0.48 -0.01
C VAL A 221 -12.17 0.73 0.55
N ALA A 222 -12.09 1.54 1.59
CA ALA A 222 -10.94 1.57 2.48
C ALA A 222 -11.09 0.44 3.49
N ASP A 223 -10.11 -0.46 3.59
CA ASP A 223 -10.22 -1.67 4.38
C ASP A 223 -8.87 -2.03 5.03
N ALA A 224 -8.70 -1.64 6.29
CA ALA A 224 -7.55 -2.02 7.11
C ALA A 224 -7.74 -3.39 7.79
N THR A 225 -8.83 -4.12 7.48
CA THR A 225 -9.18 -5.42 8.06
C THR A 225 -9.02 -6.58 7.08
N LEU A 226 -8.66 -6.30 5.82
CA LEU A 226 -8.57 -7.27 4.73
C LEU A 226 -7.51 -8.34 5.03
N PRO A 227 -7.84 -9.63 5.12
CA PRO A 227 -6.84 -10.68 5.34
C PRO A 227 -5.75 -10.65 4.26
N GLY A 228 -4.48 -10.65 4.69
CA GLY A 228 -3.32 -10.57 3.79
C GLY A 228 -3.06 -9.20 3.16
N GLY A 229 -3.90 -8.19 3.42
CA GLY A 229 -3.64 -6.81 2.99
C GLY A 229 -2.34 -6.27 3.57
N MET A 230 -1.60 -5.49 2.77
CA MET A 230 -0.32 -4.92 3.22
C MET A 230 -0.51 -3.88 4.34
N ALA A 231 -1.61 -3.12 4.31
CA ALA A 231 -1.95 -2.15 5.35
C ALA A 231 -2.85 -2.73 6.46
N THR A 232 -2.99 -4.06 6.52
CA THR A 232 -3.85 -4.69 7.53
C THR A 232 -3.17 -4.69 8.88
N ALA A 233 -3.82 -4.06 9.86
CA ALA A 233 -3.35 -3.94 11.23
C ALA A 233 -4.53 -4.15 12.20
N GLY A 234 -4.24 -4.33 13.50
CA GLY A 234 -5.28 -4.34 14.52
C GLY A 234 -5.76 -2.92 14.86
N TYR A 235 -4.83 -1.97 14.87
CA TYR A 235 -5.01 -0.58 15.23
C TYR A 235 -4.11 0.32 14.38
N ASP A 236 -4.54 1.54 14.10
CA ASP A 236 -3.67 2.57 13.52
C ASP A 236 -2.80 3.26 14.60
N ASP A 237 -1.99 4.23 14.17
CA ASP A 237 -1.05 4.93 15.04
C ASP A 237 -1.71 5.91 16.03
N ASP A 238 -2.99 6.23 15.84
CA ASP A 238 -3.84 6.99 16.78
C ASP A 238 -4.52 6.08 17.82
N GLY A 239 -4.30 4.76 17.71
CA GLY A 239 -4.90 3.75 18.59
C GLY A 239 -6.35 3.43 18.23
N VAL A 240 -6.81 3.82 17.04
CA VAL A 240 -8.14 3.51 16.52
C VAL A 240 -8.13 2.10 15.97
N LYS A 241 -9.08 1.26 16.40
CA LYS A 241 -9.20 -0.11 15.89
C LYS A 241 -9.43 -0.09 14.39
N ALA A 242 -8.80 -1.00 13.64
CA ALA A 242 -8.92 -1.09 12.19
C ALA A 242 -10.38 -1.23 11.73
N GLN A 243 -10.69 -0.57 10.62
CA GLN A 243 -12.06 -0.41 10.11
C GLN A 243 -12.13 -0.65 8.60
N ARG A 244 -13.38 -0.71 8.13
CA ARG A 244 -13.74 -0.86 6.74
C ARG A 244 -14.93 0.04 6.39
N TRP A 245 -14.81 0.86 5.36
CA TRP A 245 -15.89 1.73 4.90
C TRP A 245 -15.81 2.01 3.40
N HIS A 246 -16.92 2.49 2.83
CA HIS A 246 -16.97 2.89 1.43
C HIS A 246 -16.40 4.30 1.24
N ILE A 247 -15.38 4.43 0.39
CA ILE A 247 -14.99 5.71 -0.20
C ILE A 247 -15.95 6.03 -1.35
N VAL A 248 -16.28 5.04 -2.17
CA VAL A 248 -17.29 5.15 -3.23
C VAL A 248 -18.26 3.99 -3.11
N GLN A 249 -19.56 4.29 -3.17
CA GLN A 249 -20.63 3.29 -3.19
C GLN A 249 -21.56 3.60 -4.35
N GLU A 250 -21.78 2.63 -5.23
CA GLU A 250 -22.61 2.75 -6.42
C GLU A 250 -22.28 4.00 -7.26
N GLY A 251 -20.98 4.27 -7.42
CA GLY A 251 -20.46 5.41 -8.17
C GLY A 251 -20.57 6.77 -7.46
N ILE A 252 -21.09 6.83 -6.23
CA ILE A 252 -21.21 8.06 -5.45
C ILE A 252 -20.13 8.11 -4.38
N PHE A 253 -19.45 9.25 -4.25
CA PHE A 253 -18.49 9.52 -3.18
C PHE A 253 -19.17 9.46 -1.81
N LYS A 254 -18.66 8.68 -0.85
CA LYS A 254 -19.32 8.41 0.45
C LYS A 254 -18.48 8.70 1.68
N GLY A 255 -17.16 8.56 1.62
CA GLY A 255 -16.29 8.61 2.79
C GLY A 255 -14.90 9.15 2.46
N TYR A 256 -14.31 9.86 3.40
CA TYR A 256 -12.88 10.19 3.38
C TYR A 256 -12.08 9.13 4.15
N MET A 257 -10.77 9.12 3.96
CA MET A 257 -9.80 8.60 4.92
C MET A 257 -9.38 9.75 5.82
N THR A 258 -9.50 9.57 7.13
CA THR A 258 -9.29 10.63 8.11
C THR A 258 -8.67 10.07 9.39
N ASN A 259 -8.32 10.96 10.31
CA ASN A 259 -7.78 10.65 11.62
C ASN A 259 -8.66 11.30 12.71
N ARG A 260 -8.29 11.10 13.98
CA ARG A 260 -9.08 11.63 15.11
C ARG A 260 -9.16 13.16 15.11
N GLU A 261 -8.16 13.84 14.56
CA GLU A 261 -8.10 15.31 14.54
C GLU A 261 -9.04 15.92 13.50
N PHE A 262 -9.09 15.35 12.29
CA PHE A 262 -9.74 15.99 11.15
C PHE A 262 -11.18 15.53 10.86
N CYS A 263 -11.63 14.39 11.39
CA CYS A 263 -12.95 13.82 11.04
C CYS A 263 -14.12 14.82 11.25
N HIS A 264 -14.03 15.66 12.30
CA HIS A 264 -15.04 16.67 12.63
C HIS A 264 -15.22 17.73 11.53
N ALA A 265 -14.19 17.98 10.72
CA ALA A 265 -14.22 19.00 9.66
C ALA A 265 -15.25 18.69 8.57
N VAL A 266 -15.63 17.42 8.42
CA VAL A 266 -16.66 16.96 7.47
C VAL A 266 -17.93 16.46 8.16
N GLY A 267 -18.03 16.67 9.47
CA GLY A 267 -19.17 16.24 10.29
C GLY A 267 -19.23 14.75 10.56
N ASP A 268 -18.11 14.04 10.41
CA ASP A 268 -18.00 12.63 10.77
C ASP A 268 -17.56 12.48 12.22
N GLU A 269 -18.09 11.46 12.90
CA GLU A 269 -17.86 11.23 14.33
C GLU A 269 -16.51 10.56 14.61
N ARG A 270 -16.00 9.81 13.62
CA ARG A 270 -14.82 8.96 13.70
C ARG A 270 -14.33 8.63 12.30
#